data_AF-A0A520J987-F1
#
_entry.id   AF-A0A520J987-F1
#
_cell.length_a   1.000
_cell.length_b   1.000
_cell.length_c   1.000
_cell.angle_alpha   90.00
_cell.angle_beta   90.00
_cell.angle_gamma   90.00
#
_symmetry.space_group_name_H-M   'P 1'
#
loop_
_entity.id
_entity.type
_entity.pdbx_description
1 polymer ?
#
loop_
_entity_poly.entity_id
_entity_poly.type
_entity_poly.pdbx_seq_one_letter_code
_entity_poly.pdbx_strand_id
1 'polypeptide(L)'
;MSEDLAINEPYRKPERTEAVVHRGRWPGLIWALPIAALLIAAWLALRALTHPGVSVTLDTPTAQGVRTGDTHVTYNGLEIGAVSKIALAPDGKHIRLTLNIEGSKQSLFREGSTMWIVGANPSFTNIASLRAAVAGPNIGVSPGSGQAKRHFAAIPDAPLVTDETPGTHFRLIARDLVSITPGTSIYTHGVKAGV
;
A
#
# COMPACT_ATOMS: atom_id res chain seq x y z
N MET A 1 75.82 -24.43 -77.86
CA MET A 1 75.14 -23.18 -77.50
C MET A 1 74.07 -22.95 -78.56
N SER A 2 72.88 -23.54 -78.44
CA SER A 2 72.19 -24.03 -77.23
C SER A 2 71.87 -22.90 -76.22
N GLU A 3 70.59 -22.84 -75.85
CA GLU A 3 69.97 -22.01 -74.81
C GLU A 3 70.02 -20.47 -75.03
N ASP A 4 68.98 -19.69 -74.69
CA ASP A 4 67.83 -19.97 -73.81
C ASP A 4 66.47 -20.08 -74.52
N LEU A 5 65.58 -20.90 -73.94
CA LEU A 5 64.16 -21.01 -74.32
C LEU A 5 63.28 -20.12 -73.42
N ALA A 6 62.63 -19.14 -74.06
CA ALA A 6 61.32 -18.58 -73.75
C ALA A 6 60.78 -18.69 -72.30
N ILE A 7 60.98 -17.63 -71.49
CA ILE A 7 60.09 -17.32 -70.35
C ILE A 7 59.70 -15.83 -70.35
N ASN A 8 58.98 -15.38 -71.38
CA ASN A 8 58.22 -14.12 -71.31
C ASN A 8 56.82 -14.40 -70.77
N GLU A 9 56.72 -14.72 -69.48
CA GLU A 9 55.43 -14.67 -68.79
C GLU A 9 55.06 -13.19 -68.56
N PRO A 10 53.99 -12.67 -69.18
CA PRO A 10 53.57 -11.29 -68.93
C PRO A 10 53.14 -11.16 -67.47
N TYR A 11 53.81 -10.27 -66.73
CA TYR A 11 53.60 -10.04 -65.30
C TYR A 11 52.10 -9.92 -64.96
N ARG A 12 51.51 -11.02 -64.49
CA ARG A 12 50.10 -11.07 -64.08
C ARG A 12 49.99 -10.41 -62.72
N LYS A 13 49.90 -9.07 -62.76
CA LYS A 13 49.56 -8.22 -61.62
C LYS A 13 48.38 -8.88 -60.89
N PRO A 14 48.52 -9.25 -59.60
CA PRO A 14 47.49 -10.01 -58.92
C PRO A 14 46.20 -9.20 -58.88
N GLU A 15 45.11 -9.78 -59.38
CA GLU A 15 43.78 -9.24 -59.14
C GLU A 15 43.56 -9.25 -57.63
N ARG A 16 43.65 -8.06 -57.03
CA ARG A 16 43.33 -7.86 -55.63
C ARG A 16 41.83 -8.03 -55.50
N THR A 17 41.39 -9.25 -55.18
CA THR A 17 39.98 -9.58 -54.94
C THR A 17 39.38 -8.54 -54.01
N GLU A 18 38.53 -7.66 -54.56
CA GLU A 18 37.93 -6.60 -53.76
C GLU A 18 36.97 -7.24 -52.77
N ALA A 19 37.32 -7.15 -51.49
CA ALA A 19 36.51 -7.71 -50.42
C ALA A 19 35.18 -6.95 -50.37
N VAL A 20 34.13 -7.55 -50.93
CA VAL A 20 32.77 -6.99 -50.92
C VAL A 20 32.26 -7.02 -49.48
N VAL A 21 32.53 -5.96 -48.72
CA VAL A 21 32.14 -5.84 -47.32
C VAL A 21 30.63 -5.63 -47.24
N HIS A 22 29.90 -6.74 -47.16
CA HIS A 22 28.48 -6.75 -46.80
C HIS A 22 28.32 -6.25 -45.36
N ARG A 23 28.25 -4.92 -45.19
CA ARG A 23 27.90 -4.26 -43.92
C ARG A 23 26.45 -4.60 -43.56
N GLY A 24 26.26 -5.71 -42.85
CA GLY A 24 24.97 -6.04 -42.25
C GLY A 24 24.46 -4.86 -41.41
N ARG A 25 23.21 -4.44 -41.65
CA ARG A 25 22.53 -3.28 -41.04
C ARG A 25 22.27 -3.39 -39.51
N TRP A 26 23.02 -4.24 -38.81
CA TRP A 26 22.65 -4.81 -37.50
C TRP A 26 23.67 -4.61 -36.35
N PRO A 27 24.30 -3.43 -36.13
CA PRO A 27 24.83 -3.09 -34.81
C PRO A 27 23.70 -2.85 -33.78
N GLY A 28 22.54 -2.39 -34.26
CA GLY A 28 21.49 -1.81 -33.42
C GLY A 28 20.77 -2.78 -32.49
N LEU A 29 20.60 -4.06 -32.85
CA LEU A 29 19.80 -4.98 -32.02
C LEU A 29 20.50 -5.37 -30.71
N ILE A 30 21.83 -5.48 -30.74
CA ILE A 30 22.64 -5.76 -29.53
C ILE A 30 22.56 -4.56 -28.57
N TRP A 31 22.54 -3.33 -29.10
CA TRP A 31 22.38 -2.09 -28.32
C TRP A 31 20.94 -1.78 -27.91
N ALA A 32 19.94 -2.37 -28.57
CA ALA A 32 18.55 -2.26 -28.14
C ALA A 32 18.32 -2.88 -26.75
N LEU A 33 19.05 -3.94 -26.39
CA LEU A 33 18.94 -4.60 -25.08
C LEU A 33 19.36 -3.69 -23.89
N PRO A 34 20.58 -3.10 -23.84
CA PRO A 34 20.95 -2.19 -22.75
C PRO A 34 20.12 -0.89 -22.75
N ILE A 35 19.70 -0.38 -23.91
CA ILE A 35 18.81 0.80 -23.99
C ILE A 35 17.43 0.45 -23.42
N ALA A 36 16.85 -0.70 -23.77
CA ALA A 36 15.59 -1.16 -23.20
C ALA A 36 15.69 -1.40 -21.68
N ALA A 37 16.78 -1.99 -21.21
CA ALA A 37 17.04 -2.15 -19.77
C ALA A 37 17.11 -0.80 -19.04
N LEU A 38 17.80 0.20 -19.61
CA LEU A 38 17.85 1.57 -19.07
C LEU A 38 16.47 2.24 -19.06
N LEU A 39 15.70 2.10 -20.14
CA LEU A 39 14.34 2.64 -20.23
C LEU A 39 13.39 1.99 -19.22
N ILE A 40 13.48 0.66 -19.02
CA ILE A 40 12.69 -0.06 -18.01
C ILE A 40 13.11 0.40 -16.61
N ALA A 41 14.41 0.49 -16.31
CA ALA A 41 14.91 0.96 -15.02
C ALA A 41 14.47 2.41 -14.72
N ALA A 42 14.58 3.32 -15.71
CA ALA A 42 14.11 4.69 -15.58
C ALA A 42 12.58 4.77 -15.40
N TRP A 43 11.81 3.97 -16.14
CA TRP A 43 10.35 3.91 -16.03
C TRP A 43 9.88 3.27 -14.72
N LEU A 44 10.66 2.38 -14.11
CA LEU A 44 10.41 1.88 -12.75
C LEU A 44 10.77 2.93 -11.68
N ALA A 45 11.92 3.61 -11.83
CA ALA A 45 12.33 4.69 -10.92
C ALA A 45 11.32 5.84 -10.90
N LEU A 46 10.80 6.25 -12.07
CA LEU A 46 9.75 7.28 -12.17
C LEU A 46 8.47 6.87 -11.43
N ARG A 47 8.01 5.61 -11.54
CA ARG A 47 6.82 5.10 -10.80
C ARG A 47 7.05 5.09 -9.29
N ALA A 48 8.24 4.73 -8.84
CA ALA A 48 8.60 4.75 -7.42
C ALA A 48 8.61 6.17 -6.84
N LEU A 49 8.86 7.19 -7.67
CA LEU A 49 8.87 8.60 -7.27
C LEU A 49 7.48 9.26 -7.30
N THR A 50 6.50 8.76 -8.08
CA THR A 50 5.18 9.41 -8.21
C THR A 50 4.16 9.03 -7.13
N HIS A 51 4.40 7.99 -6.33
CA HIS A 51 3.48 7.55 -5.28
C HIS A 51 4.14 7.40 -3.89
N PRO A 52 4.71 8.48 -3.32
CA PRO A 52 5.20 8.45 -1.95
C PRO A 52 4.03 8.24 -0.97
N GLY A 53 3.99 7.06 -0.35
CA GLY A 53 3.09 6.77 0.75
C GLY A 53 3.47 7.54 2.01
N VAL A 54 2.49 7.79 2.88
CA VAL A 54 2.66 8.47 4.16
C VAL A 54 2.70 7.45 5.28
N SER A 55 3.86 7.34 5.94
CA SER A 55 4.02 6.52 7.14
C SER A 55 3.23 7.11 8.31
N VAL A 56 2.34 6.31 8.89
CA VAL A 56 1.57 6.61 10.11
C VAL A 56 1.90 5.56 11.17
N THR A 57 2.14 6.00 12.40
CA THR A 57 2.42 5.14 13.55
C THR A 57 1.13 4.88 14.34
N LEU A 58 0.83 3.61 14.63
CA LEU A 58 -0.27 3.20 15.49
C LEU A 58 0.27 2.31 16.62
N ASP A 59 0.21 2.81 17.85
CA ASP A 59 0.59 2.06 19.05
C ASP A 59 -0.65 1.31 19.60
N THR A 60 -0.51 0.02 19.90
CA THR A 60 -1.60 -0.87 20.34
C THR A 60 -1.12 -1.82 21.44
N PRO A 61 -1.95 -2.16 22.46
CA PRO A 61 -1.59 -3.17 23.46
C PRO A 61 -1.47 -4.59 22.88
N THR A 62 -2.13 -4.88 21.75
CA THR A 62 -2.02 -6.17 21.05
C THR A 62 -2.13 -6.01 19.54
N ALA A 63 -1.46 -6.89 18.80
CA ALA A 63 -1.48 -6.99 17.34
C ALA A 63 -1.81 -8.42 16.90
N GLN A 64 -2.62 -9.14 17.68
CA GLN A 64 -2.97 -10.53 17.42
C GLN A 64 -3.66 -10.68 16.05
N GLY A 65 -3.09 -11.54 15.19
CA GLY A 65 -3.53 -11.75 13.81
C GLY A 65 -3.05 -10.69 12.81
N VAL A 66 -2.57 -9.52 13.24
CA VAL A 66 -2.05 -8.47 12.37
C VAL A 66 -0.77 -8.91 11.68
N ARG A 67 -0.63 -8.62 10.39
CA ARG A 67 0.53 -8.98 9.58
C ARG A 67 0.98 -7.83 8.67
N THR A 68 2.29 -7.73 8.48
CA THR A 68 2.87 -6.88 7.44
C THR A 68 2.40 -7.36 6.06
N GLY A 69 1.97 -6.45 5.20
CA GLY A 69 1.39 -6.78 3.89
C GLY A 69 -0.10 -7.13 4.00
N ASP A 70 -0.45 -8.24 4.65
CA ASP A 70 -1.82 -8.79 4.65
C ASP A 70 -2.85 -7.93 5.42
N THR A 71 -2.43 -7.11 6.40
CA THR A 71 -3.37 -6.26 7.16
C THR A 71 -3.57 -4.90 6.49
N HIS A 72 -4.72 -4.76 5.83
CA HIS A 72 -5.16 -3.53 5.19
C HIS A 72 -5.70 -2.49 6.20
N VAL A 73 -5.50 -1.21 5.89
CA VAL A 73 -6.09 -0.06 6.59
C VAL A 73 -7.28 0.42 5.76
N THR A 74 -8.43 0.57 6.40
CA THR A 74 -9.70 0.88 5.71
C THR A 74 -10.40 2.10 6.30
N TYR A 75 -11.03 2.87 5.43
CA TYR A 75 -11.92 3.97 5.76
C TYR A 75 -13.30 3.69 5.15
N ASN A 76 -14.33 3.55 5.97
CA ASN A 76 -15.69 3.15 5.55
C ASN A 76 -15.71 1.89 4.64
N GLY A 77 -14.80 0.94 4.89
CA GLY A 77 -14.65 -0.29 4.10
C GLY A 77 -13.84 -0.16 2.80
N LEU A 78 -13.45 1.06 2.39
CA LEU A 78 -12.50 1.28 1.31
C LEU A 78 -11.06 1.16 1.82
N GLU A 79 -10.21 0.39 1.14
CA GLU A 79 -8.77 0.32 1.42
C GLU A 79 -8.08 1.68 1.14
N ILE A 80 -7.18 2.08 2.04
CA ILE A 80 -6.40 3.33 1.95
C ILE A 80 -4.90 3.14 2.24
N GLY A 81 -4.45 1.90 2.45
CA GLY A 81 -3.08 1.56 2.84
C GLY A 81 -2.98 0.20 3.53
N ALA A 82 -1.80 -0.17 4.00
CA ALA A 82 -1.55 -1.45 4.68
C ALA A 82 -0.46 -1.35 5.77
N VAL A 83 -0.38 -2.35 6.65
CA VAL A 83 0.71 -2.48 7.64
C VAL A 83 2.03 -2.76 6.92
N SER A 84 2.98 -1.84 7.08
CA SER A 84 4.33 -1.90 6.49
C SER A 84 5.38 -2.43 7.46
N LYS A 85 5.18 -2.24 8.78
CA LYS A 85 6.05 -2.82 9.81
C LYS A 85 5.29 -3.10 11.11
N ILE A 86 5.70 -4.16 11.81
CA ILE A 86 5.32 -4.47 13.19
C ILE A 86 6.61 -4.46 14.02
N ALA A 87 6.59 -3.82 15.18
CA ALA A 87 7.70 -3.82 16.13
C ALA A 87 7.18 -3.77 17.57
N LEU A 88 7.91 -4.36 18.53
CA LEU A 88 7.69 -4.07 19.95
C LEU A 88 8.19 -2.63 20.23
N ALA A 89 7.47 -1.88 21.05
CA ALA A 89 7.90 -0.54 21.44
C ALA A 89 9.11 -0.57 22.40
N PRO A 90 9.88 0.53 22.52
CA PRO A 90 11.10 0.57 23.34
C PRO A 90 10.89 0.32 24.84
N ASP A 91 9.66 0.38 25.35
CA ASP A 91 9.32 0.10 26.75
C ASP A 91 8.92 -1.37 27.00
N GLY A 92 8.79 -2.18 25.94
CA GLY A 92 8.36 -3.58 25.98
C GLY A 92 6.87 -3.81 26.29
N LYS A 93 6.04 -2.77 26.41
CA LYS A 93 4.65 -2.89 26.91
C LYS A 93 3.57 -2.79 25.84
N HIS A 94 3.87 -2.16 24.70
CA HIS A 94 2.95 -2.05 23.57
C HIS A 94 3.62 -2.40 22.24
N ILE A 95 2.81 -2.72 21.25
CA ILE A 95 3.24 -3.00 19.88
C ILE A 95 3.04 -1.74 19.05
N ARG A 96 4.09 -1.38 18.30
CA ARG A 96 4.11 -0.26 17.37
C ARG A 96 3.94 -0.78 15.95
N LEU A 97 2.82 -0.44 15.34
CA LEU A 97 2.54 -0.67 13.93
C LEU A 97 2.97 0.56 13.13
N THR A 98 3.65 0.34 12.01
CA THR A 98 3.87 1.37 10.99
C THR A 98 3.00 1.05 9.80
N LEU A 99 2.08 1.95 9.49
CA LEU A 99 1.12 1.86 8.40
C LEU A 99 1.65 2.68 7.22
N ASN A 100 1.60 2.14 6.01
CA ASN A 100 1.87 2.89 4.78
C ASN A 100 0.52 3.27 4.16
N ILE A 101 0.18 4.55 4.23
CA ILE A 101 -1.08 5.12 3.74
C ILE A 101 -0.85 5.77 2.37
N GLU A 102 -1.83 5.74 1.48
CA GLU A 102 -1.78 6.56 0.26
C GLU A 102 -1.60 8.05 0.57
N GLY A 103 -0.66 8.73 -0.12
CA GLY A 103 -0.51 10.19 0.00
C GLY A 103 -1.78 10.98 -0.34
N SER A 104 -2.71 10.39 -1.10
CA SER A 104 -4.03 10.93 -1.40
C SER A 104 -4.97 11.01 -0.18
N LYS A 105 -4.74 10.17 0.84
CA LYS A 105 -5.61 9.97 2.02
C LYS A 105 -5.02 10.53 3.31
N GLN A 106 -3.84 11.16 3.27
CA GLN A 106 -3.17 11.72 4.46
C GLN A 106 -4.02 12.74 5.25
N SER A 107 -4.99 13.38 4.58
CA SER A 107 -5.93 14.33 5.18
C SER A 107 -6.91 13.72 6.19
N LEU A 108 -7.05 12.39 6.21
CA LEU A 108 -7.85 11.63 7.19
C LEU A 108 -7.14 11.49 8.56
N PHE A 109 -5.85 11.79 8.65
CA PHE A 109 -5.02 11.55 9.83
C PHE A 109 -4.72 12.85 10.57
N ARG A 110 -5.56 13.15 11.57
CA ARG A 110 -5.61 14.41 12.33
C ARG A 110 -5.65 14.17 13.82
N GLU A 111 -5.52 15.23 14.63
CA GLU A 111 -5.52 15.15 16.09
C GLU A 111 -6.73 14.42 16.69
N GLY A 112 -7.93 14.65 16.15
CA GLY A 112 -9.17 13.96 16.54
C GLY A 112 -9.45 12.64 15.80
N SER A 113 -8.60 12.22 14.86
CA SER A 113 -8.82 10.97 14.11
C SER A 113 -8.62 9.75 15.02
N THR A 114 -9.50 8.77 14.87
CA THR A 114 -9.62 7.61 15.77
C THR A 114 -9.38 6.32 15.00
N MET A 115 -8.65 5.37 15.59
CA MET A 115 -8.24 4.12 14.93
C MET A 115 -8.47 2.90 15.81
N TRP A 116 -8.92 1.78 15.23
CA TRP A 116 -9.23 0.53 15.93
C TRP A 116 -8.87 -0.69 15.06
N ILE A 117 -8.76 -1.87 15.68
CA ILE A 117 -8.43 -3.13 14.98
C ILE A 117 -9.67 -4.03 14.93
N VAL A 118 -10.23 -4.23 13.75
CA VAL A 118 -11.42 -5.07 13.54
C VAL A 118 -10.99 -6.55 13.49
N GLY A 119 -11.76 -7.41 14.15
CA GLY A 119 -11.56 -8.87 14.13
C GLY A 119 -10.59 -9.41 15.19
N ALA A 120 -10.01 -8.56 16.05
CA ALA A 120 -9.10 -8.99 17.12
C ALA A 120 -9.74 -9.99 18.12
N ASN A 121 -11.05 -9.87 18.37
CA ASN A 121 -11.84 -10.81 19.17
C ASN A 121 -12.81 -11.63 18.27
N PRO A 122 -12.49 -12.91 17.95
CA PRO A 122 -13.39 -13.79 17.20
C PRO A 122 -14.52 -14.32 18.11
N SER A 123 -15.57 -13.51 18.30
CA SER A 123 -16.79 -13.93 18.98
C SER A 123 -17.73 -14.67 18.02
N PHE A 124 -18.02 -15.94 18.31
CA PHE A 124 -18.94 -16.78 17.53
C PHE A 124 -20.41 -16.30 17.55
N THR A 125 -20.75 -15.37 18.44
CA THR A 125 -22.12 -14.86 18.63
C THR A 125 -22.56 -13.87 17.54
N ASN A 126 -21.66 -13.42 16.65
CA ASN A 126 -21.97 -12.41 15.62
C ASN A 126 -21.55 -12.86 14.20
N ILE A 127 -22.51 -12.84 13.27
CA ILE A 127 -22.31 -13.19 11.86
C ILE A 127 -21.30 -12.25 11.17
N ALA A 128 -21.18 -11.00 11.61
CA ALA A 128 -20.16 -10.07 11.13
C ALA A 128 -18.73 -10.53 11.49
N SER A 129 -18.54 -11.08 12.69
CA SER A 129 -17.25 -11.62 13.15
C SER A 129 -16.84 -12.86 12.35
N LEU A 130 -17.80 -13.70 11.93
CA LEU A 130 -17.55 -14.83 11.02
C LEU A 130 -17.12 -14.38 9.61
N ARG A 131 -17.65 -13.27 9.08
CA ARG A 131 -17.12 -12.67 7.84
C ARG A 131 -15.73 -12.07 8.03
N ALA A 132 -15.47 -11.40 9.15
CA ALA A 132 -14.15 -10.86 9.47
C ALA A 132 -13.09 -11.97 9.61
N ALA A 133 -13.45 -13.14 10.15
CA ALA A 133 -12.55 -14.30 10.22
C ALA A 133 -12.13 -14.85 8.84
N VAL A 134 -12.93 -14.61 7.79
CA VAL A 134 -12.60 -14.98 6.40
C VAL A 134 -11.84 -13.86 5.68
N ALA A 135 -12.16 -12.59 5.97
CA ALA A 135 -11.50 -11.42 5.38
C ALA A 135 -10.13 -11.08 6.02
N GLY A 136 -9.85 -11.60 7.21
CA GLY A 136 -8.69 -11.25 8.01
C GLY A 136 -8.88 -9.98 8.86
N PRO A 137 -8.00 -9.75 9.85
CA PRO A 137 -8.03 -8.55 10.66
C PRO A 137 -7.62 -7.33 9.84
N ASN A 138 -8.38 -6.25 9.96
CA ASN A 138 -8.13 -4.97 9.30
C ASN A 138 -8.12 -3.83 10.32
N ILE A 139 -7.55 -2.69 9.93
CA ILE A 139 -7.47 -1.50 10.77
C ILE A 139 -8.49 -0.48 10.27
N GLY A 140 -9.44 -0.11 11.10
CA GLY A 140 -10.40 0.96 10.79
C GLY A 140 -9.83 2.32 11.17
N VAL A 141 -10.15 3.35 10.38
CA VAL A 141 -9.97 4.76 10.74
C VAL A 141 -11.29 5.52 10.63
N SER A 142 -11.55 6.42 11.58
CA SER A 142 -12.46 7.55 11.42
C SER A 142 -11.62 8.83 11.37
N PRO A 143 -11.84 9.74 10.40
CA PRO A 143 -11.30 11.08 10.48
C PRO A 143 -11.88 11.81 11.71
N GLY A 144 -11.23 12.91 12.07
CA GLY A 144 -11.71 13.86 13.07
C GLY A 144 -11.10 15.24 12.82
N SER A 145 -11.45 16.22 13.66
CA SER A 145 -10.98 17.60 13.53
C SER A 145 -9.53 17.79 14.02
N GLY A 146 -8.99 19.01 13.83
CA GLY A 146 -7.65 19.40 14.27
C GLY A 146 -6.55 19.30 13.20
N GLN A 147 -5.32 19.48 13.65
CA GLN A 147 -4.10 19.50 12.84
C GLN A 147 -3.73 18.10 12.34
N ALA A 148 -2.87 18.03 11.32
CA ALA A 148 -2.39 16.75 10.78
C ALA A 148 -1.49 16.02 11.82
N LYS A 149 -1.80 14.74 12.08
CA LYS A 149 -1.10 13.92 13.09
C LYS A 149 -0.72 12.58 12.48
N ARG A 150 0.47 12.05 12.82
CA ARG A 150 1.00 10.79 12.28
C ARG A 150 1.26 9.73 13.36
N HIS A 151 0.77 9.92 14.58
CA HIS A 151 0.95 8.99 15.70
C HIS A 151 -0.36 8.86 16.48
N PHE A 152 -0.89 7.65 16.51
CA PHE A 152 -2.16 7.28 17.11
C PHE A 152 -1.97 6.17 18.14
N ALA A 153 -2.90 6.10 19.11
CA ALA A 153 -3.11 4.93 19.93
C ALA A 153 -4.39 4.23 19.44
N ALA A 154 -4.37 2.90 19.37
CA ALA A 154 -5.55 2.13 19.00
C ALA A 154 -6.58 2.16 20.14
N ILE A 155 -7.84 2.47 19.82
CA ILE A 155 -8.97 2.24 20.73
C ILE A 155 -9.46 0.79 20.58
N PRO A 156 -10.03 0.17 21.63
CA PRO A 156 -10.34 -1.27 21.61
C PRO A 156 -11.50 -1.63 20.67
N ASP A 157 -12.50 -0.76 20.54
CA ASP A 157 -13.74 -1.00 19.79
C ASP A 157 -13.97 0.09 18.74
N ALA A 158 -14.75 -0.22 17.71
CA ALA A 158 -15.16 0.75 16.70
C ALA A 158 -16.11 1.81 17.31
N PRO A 159 -16.00 3.10 16.93
CA PRO A 159 -17.00 4.10 17.29
C PRO A 159 -18.36 3.74 16.66
N LEU A 160 -19.44 3.76 17.46
CA LEU A 160 -20.80 3.45 17.01
C LEU A 160 -21.30 4.37 15.89
N VAL A 161 -20.88 5.63 15.95
CA VAL A 161 -21.25 6.70 15.03
C VAL A 161 -19.96 7.44 14.68
N THR A 162 -19.68 7.56 13.39
CA THR A 162 -18.61 8.43 12.86
C THR A 162 -19.21 9.78 12.49
N ASP A 163 -18.42 10.87 12.58
CA ASP A 163 -18.86 12.24 12.23
C ASP A 163 -19.32 12.41 10.77
N GLU A 164 -19.09 11.39 9.93
CA GLU A 164 -19.47 11.31 8.52
C GLU A 164 -20.84 10.63 8.32
N THR A 165 -21.49 10.16 9.41
CA THR A 165 -22.83 9.55 9.38
C THR A 165 -23.89 10.66 9.29
N PRO A 166 -24.71 10.75 8.22
CA PRO A 166 -25.67 11.85 8.07
C PRO A 166 -26.78 11.80 9.14
N GLY A 167 -26.67 12.66 10.16
CA GLY A 167 -27.62 12.73 11.27
C GLY A 167 -27.31 13.85 12.25
N THR A 168 -28.19 14.06 13.23
CA THR A 168 -27.98 15.04 14.31
C THR A 168 -27.38 14.34 15.52
N HIS A 169 -26.15 14.68 15.87
CA HIS A 169 -25.45 14.06 17.00
C HIS A 169 -25.88 14.71 18.33
N PHE A 170 -26.43 13.90 19.25
CA PHE A 170 -26.90 14.37 20.57
C PHE A 170 -26.05 13.78 21.71
N ARG A 171 -25.53 14.64 22.58
CA ARG A 171 -24.94 14.21 23.87
C ARG A 171 -26.03 14.20 24.94
N LEU A 172 -26.42 13.00 25.37
CA LEU A 172 -27.27 12.80 26.55
C LEU A 172 -26.40 12.76 27.81
N ILE A 173 -26.92 13.30 28.92
CA ILE A 173 -26.27 13.27 30.25
C ILE A 173 -27.28 12.69 31.23
N ALA A 174 -26.94 11.56 31.85
CA ALA A 174 -27.73 10.88 32.87
C ALA A 174 -26.90 10.71 34.15
N ARG A 175 -27.57 10.49 35.30
CA ARG A 175 -26.88 10.18 36.57
C ARG A 175 -26.47 8.72 36.65
N ASP A 176 -27.33 7.83 36.16
CA ASP A 176 -27.17 6.37 36.20
C ASP A 176 -27.44 5.77 34.81
N LEU A 177 -26.56 4.90 34.32
CA LEU A 177 -26.77 4.16 33.07
C LEU A 177 -27.52 2.85 33.34
N VAL A 178 -28.81 2.94 33.69
CA VAL A 178 -29.65 1.75 33.88
C VAL A 178 -29.96 1.10 32.52
N SER A 179 -29.29 -0.03 32.25
CA SER A 179 -29.53 -0.91 31.08
C SER A 179 -29.26 -0.33 29.68
N ILE A 180 -28.50 0.76 29.55
CA ILE A 180 -28.08 1.31 28.25
C ILE A 180 -26.72 0.73 27.86
N THR A 181 -26.66 -0.05 26.77
CA THR A 181 -25.42 -0.57 26.17
C THR A 181 -25.07 0.12 24.85
N PRO A 182 -23.80 0.08 24.41
CA PRO A 182 -23.42 0.48 23.06
C PRO A 182 -24.30 -0.20 21.99
N GLY A 183 -24.87 0.60 21.07
CA GLY A 183 -25.80 0.10 20.04
C GLY A 183 -27.28 0.03 20.46
N THR A 184 -27.65 0.52 21.65
CA THR A 184 -29.05 0.63 22.08
C THR A 184 -29.83 1.56 21.14
N SER A 185 -30.85 1.05 20.46
CA SER A 185 -31.60 1.82 19.48
C SER A 185 -32.51 2.87 20.14
N ILE A 186 -32.46 4.10 19.65
CA ILE A 186 -33.29 5.21 20.12
C ILE A 186 -34.65 5.15 19.41
N TYR A 187 -35.74 5.33 20.15
CA TYR A 187 -37.11 5.30 19.63
C TYR A 187 -37.85 6.61 19.85
N THR A 188 -38.59 7.06 18.83
CA THR A 188 -39.49 8.22 18.87
C THR A 188 -40.86 7.77 18.39
N HIS A 189 -41.90 7.96 19.21
CA HIS A 189 -43.28 7.53 18.92
C HIS A 189 -43.41 6.05 18.45
N GLY A 190 -42.58 5.16 18.99
CA GLY A 190 -42.55 3.73 18.63
C GLY A 190 -41.75 3.39 17.37
N VAL A 191 -41.28 4.38 16.60
CA VAL A 191 -40.40 4.20 15.44
C VAL A 191 -38.95 4.28 15.87
N LYS A 192 -38.07 3.40 15.35
CA LYS A 192 -36.62 3.52 15.56
C LYS A 192 -36.11 4.78 14.86
N ALA A 193 -35.60 5.73 15.64
CA ALA A 193 -35.12 7.03 15.19
C ALA A 193 -33.57 7.10 15.09
N GLY A 194 -32.84 6.24 15.79
CA GLY A 194 -31.38 6.26 15.81
C GLY A 194 -30.74 5.10 16.57
N VAL A 195 -29.46 5.26 16.89
CA VAL A 195 -28.60 4.37 17.67
C VAL A 195 -27.52 5.19 18.39
#